data_AF-A0A559J4D3-F1
#
_entry.id   AF-A0A559J4D3-F1
#
_cell.length_a   1.000
_cell.length_b   1.000
_cell.length_c   1.000
_cell.angle_alpha   90.00
_cell.angle_beta   90.00
_cell.angle_gamma   90.00
#
_symmetry.space_group_name_H-M   'P 1'
#
loop_
_entity.id
_entity.type
_entity.pdbx_description
1 polymer ?
#
loop_
_entity_poly.entity_id
_entity_poly.type
_entity_poly.pdbx_seq_one_letter_code
_entity_poly.pdbx_strand_id
1 'polypeptide(L)'
;MAVKQYIISALVLDVLERDIAHLGSSTLKMAHVYVESLRRAQDEANADLTRIRAQFRRTGIKVLDQERQPHGVRVQYVVQGYEHSFYLLRGLLRTEVTLLLKRYLHLPAPIETGH
;
A
#
# COMPACT_ATOMS: atom_id res chain seq x y z
N MET A 1 -11.01 -8.17 3.13
CA MET A 1 -10.84 -7.79 4.55
C MET A 1 -10.31 -6.36 4.63
N ALA A 2 -10.98 -5.48 5.38
CA ALA A 2 -10.65 -4.04 5.41
C ALA A 2 -9.24 -3.76 5.99
N VAL A 3 -8.77 -4.57 6.95
CA VAL A 3 -7.42 -4.47 7.54
C VAL A 3 -6.31 -4.82 6.55
N LYS A 4 -6.48 -5.88 5.75
CA LYS A 4 -5.52 -6.21 4.67
C LYS A 4 -5.36 -5.02 3.70
N GLN A 5 -6.46 -4.40 3.28
CA GLN A 5 -6.44 -3.24 2.39
C GLN A 5 -5.69 -2.06 3.02
N TYR A 6 -5.89 -1.79 4.31
CA TYR A 6 -5.15 -0.75 5.04
C TYR A 6 -3.64 -0.97 4.99
N ILE A 7 -3.18 -2.19 5.28
CA ILE A 7 -1.76 -2.55 5.32
C ILE A 7 -1.13 -2.42 3.93
N ILE A 8 -1.79 -2.93 2.88
CA ILE A 8 -1.30 -2.81 1.51
C ILE A 8 -1.25 -1.34 1.07
N SER A 9 -2.28 -0.55 1.40
CA SER A 9 -2.33 0.88 1.03
C SER A 9 -1.21 1.67 1.72
N ALA A 10 -0.93 1.39 3.00
CA ALA A 10 0.21 1.97 3.71
C ALA A 10 1.55 1.59 3.08
N LEU A 11 1.73 0.31 2.70
CA LEU A 11 2.94 -0.15 2.02
C LEU A 11 3.13 0.51 0.64
N VAL A 12 2.04 0.76 -0.09
CA VAL A 12 2.11 1.49 -1.37
C VAL A 12 2.58 2.92 -1.17
N LEU A 13 2.11 3.62 -0.13
CA LEU A 13 2.61 4.95 0.21
C LEU A 13 4.10 4.91 0.57
N ASP A 14 4.55 3.93 1.36
CA ASP A 14 5.98 3.75 1.68
C ASP A 14 6.85 3.52 0.42
N VAL A 15 6.30 2.86 -0.60
CA VAL A 15 6.99 2.63 -1.88
C VAL A 15 7.03 3.92 -2.70
N LEU A 16 5.90 4.61 -2.85
CA LEU A 16 5.80 5.88 -3.57
C LEU A 16 6.74 6.94 -2.98
N GLU A 17 6.79 7.06 -1.65
CA GLU A 17 7.69 8.00 -0.96
C GLU A 17 9.16 7.73 -1.31
N ARG A 18 9.56 6.45 -1.28
CA ARG A 18 10.93 6.04 -1.64
C ARG A 18 11.25 6.28 -3.11
N ASP A 19 10.33 5.94 -4.01
CA ASP A 19 10.53 6.13 -5.45
C ASP A 19 10.59 7.61 -5.83
N ILE A 20 9.75 8.44 -5.22
CA ILE A 20 9.79 9.91 -5.38
C ILE A 20 11.13 10.46 -4.90
N ALA A 21 11.61 10.04 -3.72
CA ALA A 21 12.88 10.48 -3.18
C ALA A 21 14.06 10.06 -4.09
N HIS A 22 14.09 8.80 -4.53
CA HIS A 22 15.11 8.29 -5.44
C HIS A 22 15.10 9.04 -6.78
N LEU A 23 13.94 9.20 -7.42
CA LEU A 23 13.84 9.92 -8.69
C LEU A 23 14.17 11.40 -8.55
N GLY A 24 13.76 12.03 -7.44
CA GLY A 24 14.11 13.43 -7.14
C GLY A 24 15.62 13.67 -7.04
N SER A 25 16.38 12.68 -6.58
CA SER A 25 17.84 12.71 -6.54
C SER A 25 18.54 12.19 -7.81
N SER A 26 17.78 11.72 -8.80
CA SER A 26 18.35 11.09 -9.99
C SER A 26 18.87 12.10 -11.02
N THR A 27 19.81 11.67 -11.86
CA THR A 27 20.36 12.48 -12.98
C THR A 27 19.51 12.39 -14.25
N LEU A 28 18.30 11.84 -14.17
CA LEU A 28 17.42 11.69 -15.33
C LEU A 28 16.96 13.07 -15.82
N LYS A 29 17.10 13.30 -17.13
CA LYS A 29 16.73 14.57 -17.78
C LYS A 29 15.30 15.02 -17.46
N MET A 30 14.37 14.06 -17.33
CA MET A 30 12.94 14.30 -17.10
C MET A 30 12.46 13.76 -15.74
N ALA A 31 13.35 13.68 -14.74
CA ALA A 31 13.00 13.20 -13.40
C ALA A 31 11.75 13.88 -12.82
N HIS A 32 11.62 15.20 -13.00
CA HIS A 32 10.49 15.99 -12.49
C HIS A 32 9.14 15.53 -13.05
N VAL A 33 9.06 15.13 -14.33
CA VAL A 33 7.82 14.64 -14.96
C VAL A 33 7.38 13.31 -14.32
N TYR A 34 8.33 12.40 -14.10
CA TYR A 34 8.04 11.12 -13.44
C TYR A 34 7.62 11.33 -11.99
N VAL A 35 8.30 12.22 -11.27
CA VAL A 35 7.94 12.60 -9.89
C VAL A 35 6.53 13.19 -9.84
N GLU A 36 6.12 14.01 -10.79
CA GLU A 36 4.77 14.56 -10.82
C GLU A 36 3.71 13.46 -10.95
N SER A 37 3.93 12.47 -11.81
CA SER A 37 3.05 11.30 -11.93
C SER A 37 2.96 10.51 -10.62
N LEU A 38 4.09 10.25 -9.98
CA LEU A 38 4.14 9.54 -8.70
C LEU A 38 3.45 10.33 -7.57
N ARG A 39 3.56 11.67 -7.56
CA ARG A 39 2.88 12.52 -6.58
C ARG A 39 1.37 12.47 -6.72
N ARG A 40 0.84 12.49 -7.95
CA ARG A 40 -0.60 12.30 -8.19
C ARG A 40 -1.07 10.93 -7.68
N ALA A 41 -0.32 9.88 -7.97
CA ALA A 41 -0.59 8.54 -7.43
C ALA A 41 -0.55 8.50 -5.88
N GLN A 42 0.38 9.24 -5.27
CA GLN A 42 0.49 9.38 -3.81
C GLN A 42 -0.72 10.10 -3.21
N ASP A 43 -1.20 11.17 -3.85
CA ASP A 43 -2.40 11.90 -3.42
C ASP A 43 -3.65 11.02 -3.45
N GLU A 44 -3.84 10.27 -4.54
CA GLU A 44 -4.94 9.29 -4.67
C GLU A 44 -4.85 8.21 -3.58
N ALA A 45 -3.66 7.64 -3.36
CA ALA A 45 -3.44 6.62 -2.34
C ALA A 45 -3.68 7.16 -0.91
N ASN A 46 -3.30 8.41 -0.64
CA ASN A 46 -3.56 9.08 0.64
C ASN A 46 -5.06 9.30 0.88
N ALA A 47 -5.81 9.71 -0.15
CA ALA A 47 -7.26 9.85 -0.07
C ALA A 47 -7.93 8.50 0.24
N ASP A 48 -7.48 7.42 -0.42
CA ASP A 48 -7.97 6.07 -0.17
C ASP A 48 -7.66 5.58 1.25
N LEU A 49 -6.42 5.79 1.73
CA LEU A 49 -6.04 5.43 3.10
C LEU A 49 -6.86 6.21 4.14
N THR A 50 -7.13 7.48 3.88
CA THR A 50 -7.96 8.34 4.73
C THR A 50 -9.38 7.79 4.84
N ARG A 51 -9.96 7.34 3.71
CA ARG A 51 -11.29 6.72 3.68
C ARG A 51 -11.33 5.42 4.48
N ILE A 52 -10.29 4.58 4.37
CA ILE A 52 -10.16 3.33 5.12
C ILE A 52 -10.07 3.62 6.62
N ARG A 53 -9.25 4.59 7.04
CA ARG A 53 -9.16 5.02 8.45
C ARG A 53 -10.50 5.52 8.99
N ALA A 54 -11.25 6.28 8.18
CA ALA A 54 -12.59 6.73 8.54
C ALA A 54 -13.58 5.58 8.65
N GLN A 55 -13.47 4.55 7.82
CA GLN A 55 -14.26 3.32 7.96
C GLN A 55 -13.92 2.59 9.26
N PHE A 56 -12.64 2.43 9.60
CA PHE A 56 -12.22 1.73 10.81
C PHE A 56 -12.78 2.37 12.08
N ARG A 57 -12.76 3.71 12.15
CA ARG A 57 -13.38 4.46 13.25
C ARG A 57 -14.88 4.17 13.37
N ARG A 58 -15.59 4.10 12.24
CA ARG A 58 -17.05 3.82 12.21
C ARG A 58 -17.37 2.37 12.59
N THR A 59 -16.51 1.42 12.23
CA THR A 59 -16.74 -0.02 12.46
C THR A 59 -16.05 -0.55 13.72
N GLY A 60 -15.40 0.30 14.51
CA GLY A 60 -14.70 -0.10 15.74
C GLY A 60 -13.47 -0.97 15.51
N ILE A 61 -12.83 -0.87 14.34
CA ILE A 61 -11.60 -1.59 14.02
C ILE A 61 -10.39 -0.79 14.54
N LYS A 62 -9.49 -1.45 15.26
CA LYS A 62 -8.22 -0.85 15.74
C LYS A 62 -7.07 -1.77 15.36
N VAL A 63 -6.09 -1.26 14.62
CA VAL A 63 -4.82 -2.00 14.37
C VAL A 63 -3.93 -1.78 15.59
N LEU A 64 -3.55 -2.87 16.26
CA LEU A 64 -2.75 -2.85 17.48
C LEU A 64 -1.25 -2.86 17.15
N ASP A 65 -0.85 -3.77 16.28
CA ASP A 65 0.56 -3.96 15.93
C ASP A 65 0.73 -4.43 14.48
N GLN A 66 1.86 -4.04 13.90
CA GLN A 66 2.31 -4.44 12.56
C GLN A 66 3.79 -4.82 12.64
N GLU A 67 4.04 -6.12 12.82
CA GLU A 67 5.39 -6.65 12.95
C GLU A 67 5.90 -7.14 11.59
N ARG A 68 7.03 -6.59 11.14
CA ARG A 68 7.76 -7.09 9.97
C ARG A 68 8.53 -8.34 10.36
N GLN A 69 8.20 -9.46 9.72
CA GLN A 69 8.88 -10.73 9.91
C GLN A 69 9.69 -11.10 8.65
N PRO A 70 10.64 -12.05 8.71
CA PRO A 70 11.50 -12.38 7.57
C PRO A 70 10.71 -12.68 6.28
N HIS A 71 9.62 -13.46 6.42
CA HIS A 71 8.82 -13.95 5.30
C HIS A 71 7.54 -13.16 5.02
N GLY A 72 7.30 -12.04 5.70
CA GLY A 72 6.00 -11.36 5.62
C GLY A 72 5.75 -10.33 6.71
N VAL A 73 4.47 -10.00 6.91
CA VAL A 73 4.02 -9.05 7.93
C VAL A 73 2.94 -9.71 8.77
N ARG A 74 3.12 -9.72 10.09
CA ARG A 74 2.10 -10.10 11.06
C ARG A 74 1.33 -8.85 11.47
N VAL A 75 0.01 -8.95 11.48
CA VAL A 75 -0.86 -7.83 11.84
C VAL A 75 -1.78 -8.29 12.96
N GLN A 76 -1.80 -7.52 14.04
CA GLN A 76 -2.72 -7.71 15.16
C GLN A 76 -3.71 -6.56 15.17
N TYR A 77 -5.00 -6.88 15.33
CA TYR A 77 -6.06 -5.88 15.29
C TYR A 77 -7.25 -6.34 16.14
N VAL A 78 -8.06 -5.37 16.57
CA VAL A 78 -9.28 -5.60 17.35
C VAL A 78 -10.48 -5.19 16.51
N VAL A 79 -11.53 -6.02 16.56
CA VAL A 79 -12.85 -5.68 16.03
C VAL A 79 -13.87 -5.89 17.14
N GLN A 80 -14.59 -4.83 17.53
CA GLN A 80 -15.63 -4.90 18.56
C GLN A 80 -15.15 -5.52 19.90
N GLY A 81 -13.88 -5.33 20.26
CA GLY A 81 -13.29 -5.86 21.49
C GLY A 81 -12.66 -7.25 21.35
N TYR A 82 -12.82 -7.93 20.22
CA TYR A 82 -12.17 -9.21 19.94
C TYR A 82 -10.85 -9.03 19.22
N GLU A 83 -9.81 -9.67 19.73
CA GLU A 83 -8.49 -9.69 19.10
C GLU A 83 -8.45 -10.69 17.94
N HIS A 84 -7.84 -10.24 16.85
CA HIS A 84 -7.61 -11.01 15.65
C HIS A 84 -6.18 -10.79 15.19
N SER A 85 -5.64 -11.79 14.51
CA SER A 85 -4.37 -11.64 13.81
C SER A 85 -4.39 -12.35 12.46
N PHE A 86 -3.57 -11.86 11.54
CA PHE A 86 -3.27 -12.59 10.31
C PHE A 86 -1.82 -12.35 9.92
N TYR A 87 -1.33 -13.21 9.03
CA TYR A 87 -0.01 -13.11 8.44
C TYR A 87 -0.11 -12.94 6.93
N LEU A 88 0.59 -11.95 6.39
CA LEU A 88 0.69 -11.72 4.95
C LEU A 88 2.09 -12.09 4.47
N LEU A 89 2.16 -13.08 3.58
CA LEU A 89 3.41 -13.51 2.95
C LEU A 89 4.01 -12.39 2.09
N ARG A 90 5.33 -12.28 2.08
CA ARG A 90 6.08 -11.28 1.30
C ARG A 90 5.76 -11.34 -0.20
N GLY A 91 5.62 -12.54 -0.76
CA GLY A 91 5.25 -12.73 -2.17
C GLY A 91 3.87 -12.14 -2.48
N LEU A 92 2.88 -12.44 -1.63
CA LEU A 92 1.54 -11.90 -1.75
C LEU A 92 1.53 -10.37 -1.61
N LEU A 93 2.24 -9.84 -0.61
CA LEU A 93 2.37 -8.39 -0.41
C LEU A 93 2.95 -7.71 -1.65
N ARG A 94 4.01 -8.27 -2.25
CA ARG A 94 4.62 -7.73 -3.47
C ARG A 94 3.62 -7.69 -4.63
N THR A 95 2.87 -8.77 -4.84
CA THR A 95 1.85 -8.83 -5.90
C THR A 95 0.77 -7.78 -5.67
N GLU A 96 0.21 -7.71 -4.47
CA GLU A 96 -0.86 -6.77 -4.12
C GLU A 96 -0.41 -5.31 -4.23
N VAL A 97 0.79 -4.99 -3.72
CA VAL A 97 1.39 -3.66 -3.84
C VAL A 97 1.60 -3.30 -5.30
N THR A 98 2.10 -4.23 -6.12
CA THR A 98 2.32 -3.99 -7.56
C THR A 98 1.01 -3.70 -8.29
N LEU A 99 -0.04 -4.50 -8.03
CA LEU A 99 -1.35 -4.30 -8.63
C LEU A 99 -1.96 -2.96 -8.22
N LEU A 100 -1.87 -2.61 -6.94
CA LEU A 100 -2.41 -1.36 -6.43
C LEU A 100 -1.63 -0.14 -6.93
N LEU A 101 -0.30 -0.25 -7.05
CA LEU A 101 0.55 0.78 -7.64
C LEU A 101 0.21 1.00 -9.12
N LYS A 102 0.04 -0.07 -9.90
CA LYS A 102 -0.42 0.03 -11.30
C LYS A 102 -1.75 0.77 -11.40
N ARG A 103 -2.69 0.48 -10.50
CA ARG A 103 -3.98 1.18 -10.45
C ARG A 103 -3.81 2.68 -10.23
N TYR A 104 -3.01 3.10 -9.25
CA TYR A 104 -2.80 4.55 -9.00
C TYR A 104 -1.99 5.26 -10.09
N LEU A 105 -1.18 4.51 -10.84
CA LEU A 105 -0.47 5.02 -12.01
C LEU A 105 -1.28 4.94 -13.30
N HIS A 106 -2.54 4.51 -13.23
CA HIS A 106 -3.43 4.33 -14.38
C HIS A 106 -2.82 3.42 -15.47
N LEU A 107 -2.03 2.42 -15.05
CA LEU A 107 -1.38 1.46 -15.93
C LEU A 107 -2.28 0.23 -16.15
N PRO A 108 -2.21 -0.40 -17.34
CA PRO A 108 -2.97 -1.62 -17.59
C PRO A 108 -2.57 -2.73 -16.61
N ALA A 109 -3.57 -3.48 -16.15
CA ALA A 109 -3.37 -4.68 -15.35
C ALA A 109 -2.44 -5.66 -16.10
N PRO A 110 -1.61 -6.45 -15.40
CA PRO A 110 -0.80 -7.46 -16.08
C PRO A 110 -1.73 -8.38 -16.88
N ILE A 111 -1.46 -8.48 -18.18
CA ILE A 111 -1.96 -9.59 -19.00
C ILE A 111 -1.35 -10.83 -18.33
N GLU A 112 -2.17 -11.74 -17.82
CA GLU A 112 -1.71 -13.03 -17.33
C GLU A 112 -1.09 -13.77 -18.54
N THR A 113 0.22 -13.62 -18.73
CA THR A 113 0.96 -14.51 -19.62
C THR A 113 1.06 -15.83 -18.89
N GLY A 114 0.07 -16.69 -19.12
CA GLY A 114 0.18 -18.11 -18.79
C GLY A 114 1.45 -18.67 -19.41
N HIS A 115 2.30 -19.24 -18.57
CA HIS A 115 3.28 -20.25 -18.94
C HIS A 115 3.01 -21.45 -18.04
#